data_AF-A0A1B8ECU4-F1
#
_entry.id   AF-A0A1B8ECU4-F1
#
_cell.length_a   1.000
_cell.length_b   1.000
_cell.length_c   1.000
_cell.angle_alpha   90.00
_cell.angle_beta   90.00
_cell.angle_gamma   90.00
#
_symmetry.space_group_name_H-M   'P 1'
#
loop_
_entity.id
_entity.type
_entity.pdbx_description
1 polymer ?
#
loop_
_entity_poly.entity_id
_entity_poly.type
_entity_poly.pdbx_seq_one_letter_code
_entity_poly.pdbx_strand_id
1 'polypeptide(L)'
;MAASQPNAFLSTQKSDSGLEVALHPLVLLTISDYITRHTLRNQTGPIIGALLGQQNGREVTIEHAFESKVLGGSIDPEWFMNRLQQMKDVHKNPPLDFVGWYTLIAPSGPTDYHLAIQETLSNLNGNETPCILLGFLPSESLSKSSNEALPITLYESIAKPADARAAGQDVEMAQADSSPRSVFAELPYVIETGEAERIAIDFVARGGGNATAVSSATQKQTNASEESNKGKKRASDDTAKEIDVNDILSNEETELITALTAKANAVRMLQSRIKIIQKYLESQPPADASQSPSTTQTSHLEPSPEILRSIAALISRLPLVVPSSSKETETDTSKFDHDLLASRNDVNLVSLLDTLTQSIQSTRELGRKFGVVDAARNRTKFQEKVDRQINMQGSDSGYSQGMMGMMQGVPMRMDEEFYDA
;
A
#
# COMPACT_ATOMS: atom_id res chain seq x y z
N MET A 1 -6.86 35.22 -23.06
CA MET A 1 -7.83 34.35 -22.37
C MET A 1 -8.73 33.73 -23.44
N ALA A 2 -8.33 32.60 -24.03
CA ALA A 2 -9.18 31.91 -24.99
C ALA A 2 -10.27 31.18 -24.20
N ALA A 3 -11.54 31.47 -24.50
CA ALA A 3 -12.67 30.78 -23.87
C ALA A 3 -12.56 29.28 -24.18
N SER A 4 -12.41 28.46 -23.13
CA SER A 4 -12.46 27.00 -23.25
C SER A 4 -13.83 26.63 -23.80
N GLN A 5 -13.89 26.17 -25.04
CA GLN A 5 -15.14 25.64 -25.61
C GLN A 5 -15.62 24.49 -24.71
N PRO A 6 -16.91 24.44 -24.33
CA PRO A 6 -17.44 23.34 -23.55
C PRO A 6 -17.34 22.06 -24.38
N ASN A 7 -16.69 21.03 -23.83
CA ASN A 7 -16.54 19.76 -24.52
C ASN A 7 -17.93 19.11 -24.69
N ALA A 8 -18.35 18.89 -25.94
CA ALA A 8 -19.65 18.34 -26.28
C ALA A 8 -19.87 16.90 -25.78
N PHE A 9 -18.79 16.20 -25.42
CA PHE A 9 -18.81 14.81 -24.94
C PHE A 9 -18.72 14.70 -23.42
N LEU A 10 -18.63 15.83 -22.70
CA LEU A 10 -18.73 15.89 -21.25
C LEU A 10 -20.12 16.37 -20.84
N SER A 11 -20.74 15.63 -19.95
CA SER A 11 -21.99 16.04 -19.33
C SER A 11 -21.71 17.17 -18.35
N THR A 12 -22.47 18.26 -18.46
CA THR A 12 -22.49 19.35 -17.48
C THR A 12 -23.24 18.98 -16.19
N GLN A 13 -23.93 17.83 -16.17
CA GLN A 13 -24.60 17.28 -14.99
C GLN A 13 -23.73 16.19 -14.36
N LYS A 14 -23.57 16.24 -13.03
CA LYS A 14 -23.01 15.13 -12.25
C LYS A 14 -23.87 13.88 -12.44
N SER A 15 -23.21 12.73 -12.46
CA SER A 15 -23.84 11.41 -12.51
C SER A 15 -24.97 11.25 -11.49
N ASP A 16 -26.16 10.84 -11.95
CA ASP A 16 -27.33 10.52 -11.11
C ASP A 16 -27.45 8.99 -10.87
N SER A 17 -26.47 8.21 -11.35
CA SER A 17 -26.46 6.74 -11.20
C SER A 17 -26.20 6.29 -9.75
N GLY A 18 -25.57 7.15 -8.94
CA GLY A 18 -25.16 6.82 -7.58
C GLY A 18 -24.14 5.68 -7.52
N LEU A 19 -23.37 5.49 -8.60
CA LEU A 19 -22.29 4.50 -8.66
C LEU A 19 -21.11 5.00 -7.82
N GLU A 20 -20.70 4.21 -6.83
CA GLU A 20 -19.50 4.46 -6.04
C GLU A 20 -18.37 3.58 -6.57
N VAL A 21 -17.23 4.19 -6.90
CA VAL A 21 -16.09 3.47 -7.45
C VAL A 21 -14.96 3.42 -6.44
N ALA A 22 -14.57 2.23 -6.06
CA ALA A 22 -13.40 1.96 -5.23
C ALA A 22 -12.24 1.52 -6.12
N LEU A 23 -11.07 2.14 -5.99
CA LEU A 23 -9.92 1.90 -6.85
C LEU A 23 -8.73 1.40 -6.02
N HIS A 24 -8.22 0.21 -6.37
CA HIS A 24 -7.00 -0.31 -5.79
C HIS A 24 -5.75 0.37 -6.38
N PRO A 25 -4.80 0.82 -5.56
CA PRO A 25 -3.55 1.42 -6.04
C PRO A 25 -2.72 0.55 -6.99
N LEU A 26 -2.80 -0.78 -6.90
CA LEU A 26 -2.13 -1.71 -7.82
C LEU A 26 -2.50 -1.43 -9.28
N VAL A 27 -3.76 -1.04 -9.53
CA VAL A 27 -4.25 -0.64 -10.85
C VAL A 27 -3.48 0.57 -11.37
N LEU A 28 -3.28 1.58 -10.51
CA LEU A 28 -2.55 2.79 -10.86
C LEU A 28 -1.07 2.51 -11.15
N LEU A 29 -0.45 1.64 -10.36
CA LEU A 29 0.93 1.21 -10.61
C LEU A 29 1.04 0.46 -11.95
N THR A 30 0.08 -0.41 -12.26
CA THR A 30 0.04 -1.17 -13.52
C THR A 30 -0.15 -0.27 -14.73
N ILE A 31 -1.07 0.70 -14.64
CA ILE A 31 -1.31 1.69 -15.70
C ILE A 31 -0.06 2.56 -15.91
N SER A 32 0.54 3.05 -14.82
CA SER A 32 1.77 3.86 -14.88
C SER A 32 2.95 3.10 -15.50
N ASP A 33 3.14 1.83 -15.11
CA ASP A 33 4.14 0.96 -15.71
C ASP A 33 3.89 0.76 -17.21
N TYR A 34 2.65 0.50 -17.62
CA TYR A 34 2.30 0.34 -19.03
C TYR A 34 2.56 1.63 -19.83
N ILE A 35 2.15 2.79 -19.31
CA ILE A 35 2.42 4.10 -19.94
C ILE A 35 3.92 4.31 -20.11
N THR A 36 4.70 4.00 -19.07
CA THR A 36 6.15 4.17 -19.09
C THR A 36 6.81 3.23 -20.10
N ARG A 37 6.43 1.94 -20.11
CA ARG A 37 6.93 0.95 -21.09
C ARG A 37 6.58 1.33 -22.52
N HIS A 38 5.34 1.75 -22.76
CA HIS A 38 4.87 2.16 -24.08
C HIS A 38 5.66 3.38 -24.60
N THR A 39 5.87 4.37 -23.74
CA THR A 39 6.63 5.59 -24.05
C THR A 39 8.11 5.28 -24.31
N LEU A 40 8.76 4.50 -23.44
CA LEU A 40 10.19 4.16 -23.59
C LEU A 40 10.48 3.26 -24.80
N ARG A 41 9.53 2.39 -25.16
CA ARG A 41 9.66 1.51 -26.34
C ARG A 41 9.28 2.20 -27.65
N ASN A 42 8.86 3.47 -27.62
CA ASN A 42 8.35 4.20 -28.78
C ASN A 42 7.29 3.42 -29.56
N GLN A 43 6.39 2.75 -28.84
CA GLN A 43 5.31 2.01 -29.47
C GLN A 43 4.34 2.98 -30.14
N THR A 44 3.90 2.63 -31.34
CA THR A 44 2.98 3.45 -32.12
C THR A 44 1.54 3.02 -31.84
N GLY A 45 0.75 3.92 -31.26
CA GLY A 45 -0.66 3.67 -31.01
C GLY A 45 -1.16 4.35 -29.73
N PRO A 46 -2.49 4.41 -29.56
CA PRO A 46 -3.10 4.87 -28.32
C PRO A 46 -2.95 3.81 -27.22
N ILE A 47 -2.76 4.28 -25.99
CA ILE A 47 -2.64 3.42 -24.82
C ILE A 47 -4.04 3.05 -24.36
N ILE A 48 -4.39 1.78 -24.49
CA ILE A 48 -5.68 1.24 -24.07
C ILE A 48 -5.42 -0.01 -23.24
N GLY A 49 -6.16 -0.15 -22.15
CA GLY A 49 -6.24 -1.40 -21.41
C GLY A 49 -7.56 -1.55 -20.70
N ALA A 50 -7.79 -2.73 -20.13
CA ALA A 50 -9.01 -3.07 -19.43
C ALA A 50 -8.82 -3.09 -17.92
N LEU A 51 -9.93 -2.90 -17.24
CA LEU A 51 -10.09 -2.86 -15.80
C LEU A 51 -10.96 -4.06 -15.39
N LEU A 52 -10.49 -4.76 -14.37
CA LEU A 52 -11.13 -5.91 -13.76
C LEU A 52 -11.45 -5.60 -12.31
N GLY A 53 -12.58 -6.11 -11.86
CA GLY A 53 -13.16 -5.69 -10.61
C GLY A 53 -14.35 -6.52 -10.18
N GLN A 54 -14.95 -6.13 -9.06
CA GLN A 54 -16.20 -6.69 -8.60
C GLN A 54 -17.29 -5.62 -8.66
N GLN A 55 -18.49 -6.05 -8.99
CA GLN A 55 -19.67 -5.21 -8.93
C GLN A 55 -20.61 -5.72 -7.84
N ASN A 56 -20.67 -4.99 -6.73
CA ASN A 56 -21.55 -5.25 -5.60
C ASN A 56 -22.72 -4.26 -5.63
N GLY A 57 -23.69 -4.52 -6.49
CA GLY A 57 -24.83 -3.62 -6.70
C GLY A 57 -24.42 -2.31 -7.36
N ARG A 58 -24.32 -1.24 -6.56
CA ARG A 58 -23.92 0.12 -7.00
C ARG A 58 -22.50 0.50 -6.59
N GLU A 59 -21.79 -0.41 -5.94
CA GLU A 59 -20.37 -0.24 -5.65
C GLU A 59 -19.58 -1.07 -6.66
N VAL A 60 -18.61 -0.43 -7.31
CA VAL A 60 -17.71 -1.09 -8.25
C VAL A 60 -16.29 -0.98 -7.71
N THR A 61 -15.70 -2.12 -7.35
CA THR A 61 -14.29 -2.19 -6.97
C THR A 61 -13.45 -2.46 -8.21
N ILE A 62 -12.38 -1.70 -8.42
CA ILE A 62 -11.43 -1.90 -9.51
C ILE A 62 -10.14 -2.42 -8.88
N GLU A 63 -9.87 -3.71 -9.08
CA GLU A 63 -8.80 -4.43 -8.39
C GLU A 63 -7.60 -4.71 -9.28
N HIS A 64 -7.84 -4.96 -10.57
CA HIS A 64 -6.79 -5.34 -11.50
C HIS A 64 -6.91 -4.59 -12.82
N ALA A 65 -5.78 -4.40 -13.50
CA ALA A 65 -5.74 -3.86 -14.85
C ALA A 65 -4.82 -4.70 -15.73
N PHE A 66 -5.08 -4.67 -17.04
CA PHE A 66 -4.19 -5.27 -18.03
C PHE A 66 -4.17 -4.44 -19.33
N GLU A 67 -3.04 -4.49 -20.04
CA GLU A 67 -2.87 -3.82 -21.33
C GLU A 67 -3.70 -4.51 -22.43
N SER A 68 -4.29 -3.73 -23.32
CA SER A 68 -5.04 -4.25 -24.47
C SER A 68 -4.23 -4.08 -25.75
N LYS A 69 -4.32 -5.06 -26.64
CA LYS A 69 -3.70 -4.99 -27.96
C LYS A 69 -4.54 -4.11 -28.88
N VAL A 70 -3.93 -3.05 -29.39
CA VAL A 70 -4.56 -2.10 -30.32
C VAL A 70 -4.10 -2.37 -31.74
N LEU A 71 -5.05 -2.43 -32.68
CA LEU A 71 -4.81 -2.66 -34.10
C LEU A 71 -5.52 -1.57 -34.90
N GLY A 72 -4.76 -0.71 -35.59
CA GLY A 72 -5.33 0.39 -36.39
C GLY A 72 -6.05 1.48 -35.58
N GLY A 73 -5.80 1.57 -34.27
CA GLY A 73 -6.48 2.52 -33.38
C GLY A 73 -7.75 1.99 -32.72
N SER A 74 -8.12 0.72 -32.91
CA SER A 74 -9.20 0.07 -32.16
C SER A 74 -8.69 -1.18 -31.44
N ILE A 75 -9.46 -1.67 -30.47
CA ILE A 75 -9.11 -2.88 -29.71
C ILE A 75 -9.31 -4.12 -30.59
N ASP A 76 -8.35 -5.04 -30.57
CA ASP A 76 -8.45 -6.36 -31.20
C ASP A 76 -9.42 -7.25 -30.39
N PRO A 77 -10.66 -7.50 -30.86
CA PRO A 77 -11.71 -8.12 -30.05
C PRO A 77 -11.41 -9.59 -29.74
N GLU A 78 -10.78 -10.33 -30.66
CA GLU A 78 -10.45 -11.74 -30.47
C GLU A 78 -9.34 -11.89 -29.43
N TRP A 79 -8.30 -11.06 -29.54
CA TRP A 79 -7.23 -11.03 -28.54
C TRP A 79 -7.77 -10.62 -27.18
N PHE A 80 -8.64 -9.60 -27.15
CA PHE A 80 -9.22 -9.06 -25.92
C PHE A 80 -10.04 -10.10 -25.17
N MET A 81 -10.95 -10.80 -25.86
CA MET A 81 -11.80 -11.83 -25.23
C MET A 81 -10.98 -13.01 -24.69
N ASN A 82 -9.97 -13.45 -25.46
CA ASN A 82 -9.05 -14.50 -25.00
C ASN A 82 -8.27 -14.06 -23.76
N ARG A 83 -7.80 -12.81 -23.74
CA ARG A 83 -7.06 -12.27 -22.60
C ARG A 83 -7.96 -12.08 -21.38
N LEU A 84 -9.17 -11.59 -21.57
CA LEU A 84 -10.17 -11.44 -20.52
C LEU A 84 -10.47 -12.79 -19.86
N GLN A 85 -10.68 -13.85 -20.65
CA GLN A 85 -10.91 -15.19 -20.13
C GLN A 85 -9.72 -15.71 -19.32
N GLN A 86 -8.49 -15.50 -19.79
CA GLN A 86 -7.28 -15.87 -19.03
C GLN A 86 -7.21 -15.16 -17.68
N MET A 87 -7.55 -13.87 -17.62
CA MET A 87 -7.54 -13.13 -16.37
C MET A 87 -8.63 -13.63 -15.42
N LYS A 88 -9.84 -13.91 -15.92
CA LYS A 88 -10.92 -14.54 -15.13
C LYS A 88 -10.50 -15.91 -14.57
N ASP A 89 -9.76 -16.70 -15.35
CA ASP A 89 -9.30 -18.02 -14.91
C ASP A 89 -8.22 -17.98 -13.82
N VAL A 90 -7.41 -16.91 -13.78
CA VAL A 90 -6.42 -16.68 -12.72
C VAL A 90 -7.08 -16.13 -11.46
N HIS A 91 -8.05 -15.24 -11.60
CA HIS A 91 -8.76 -14.58 -10.51
C HIS A 91 -10.11 -15.23 -10.24
N LYS A 92 -10.08 -16.48 -9.77
CA LYS A 92 -11.30 -17.25 -9.45
C LYS A 92 -11.91 -16.90 -8.09
N ASN A 93 -11.09 -16.46 -7.14
CA ASN A 93 -11.50 -16.11 -5.78
C ASN A 93 -10.69 -14.89 -5.28
N PRO A 94 -11.31 -13.70 -5.18
CA PRO A 94 -12.67 -13.38 -5.61
C PRO A 94 -12.82 -13.39 -7.15
N PRO A 95 -14.02 -13.66 -7.70
CA PRO A 95 -14.27 -13.63 -9.14
C PRO A 95 -14.24 -12.18 -9.64
N LEU A 96 -13.25 -11.86 -10.48
CA LEU A 96 -13.14 -10.54 -11.10
C LEU A 96 -13.77 -10.56 -12.50
N ASP A 97 -14.64 -9.60 -12.78
CA ASP A 97 -15.22 -9.38 -14.09
C ASP A 97 -14.73 -8.05 -14.69
N PHE A 98 -14.98 -7.86 -15.98
CA PHE A 98 -14.74 -6.61 -16.67
C PHE A 98 -15.65 -5.51 -16.11
N VAL A 99 -15.03 -4.41 -15.65
CA VAL A 99 -15.72 -3.25 -15.08
C VAL A 99 -15.46 -1.96 -15.86
N GLY A 100 -14.51 -1.99 -16.81
CA GLY A 100 -14.18 -0.80 -17.56
C GLY A 100 -12.85 -0.87 -18.29
N TRP A 101 -12.38 0.29 -18.73
CA TRP A 101 -11.15 0.44 -19.47
C TRP A 101 -10.44 1.74 -19.10
N TYR A 102 -9.16 1.81 -19.41
CA TYR A 102 -8.35 2.99 -19.14
C TYR A 102 -7.63 3.47 -20.39
N THR A 103 -7.39 4.78 -20.44
CA THR A 103 -6.63 5.43 -21.51
C THR A 103 -6.03 6.75 -21.05
N LEU A 104 -5.23 7.36 -21.93
CA LEU A 104 -4.72 8.71 -21.73
C LEU A 104 -5.74 9.73 -22.21
N ILE A 105 -6.14 10.65 -21.35
CA ILE A 105 -7.09 11.72 -21.67
C ILE A 105 -6.38 13.07 -21.59
N ALA A 106 -6.63 13.93 -22.59
CA ALA A 106 -6.15 15.30 -22.57
C ALA A 106 -6.98 16.15 -21.58
N PRO A 107 -6.44 17.26 -21.04
CA PRO A 107 -7.19 18.15 -20.14
C PRO A 107 -8.48 18.72 -20.74
N SER A 108 -8.64 18.66 -22.07
CA SER A 108 -9.87 19.01 -22.78
C SER A 108 -11.03 18.03 -22.53
N GLY A 109 -10.77 16.86 -21.96
CA GLY A 109 -11.76 15.81 -21.67
C GLY A 109 -11.88 14.75 -22.78
N PRO A 110 -12.82 13.80 -22.63
CA PRO A 110 -13.05 12.71 -23.57
C PRO A 110 -13.49 13.19 -24.96
N THR A 111 -13.19 12.39 -25.97
CA THR A 111 -13.48 12.69 -27.39
C THR A 111 -14.34 11.59 -28.00
N ASP A 112 -14.85 11.80 -29.21
CA ASP A 112 -15.62 10.82 -29.99
C ASP A 112 -14.92 9.47 -30.12
N TYR A 113 -13.59 9.49 -30.21
CA TYR A 113 -12.75 8.29 -30.21
C TYR A 113 -12.94 7.41 -28.95
N HIS A 114 -13.06 8.03 -27.77
CA HIS A 114 -13.29 7.30 -26.52
C HIS A 114 -14.71 6.70 -26.48
N LEU A 115 -15.68 7.40 -27.04
CA LEU A 115 -17.06 6.91 -27.13
C LEU A 115 -17.14 5.68 -28.04
N ALA A 116 -16.49 5.71 -29.21
CA ALA A 116 -16.45 4.55 -30.11
C ALA A 116 -15.82 3.30 -29.46
N ILE A 117 -14.77 3.48 -28.65
CA ILE A 117 -14.16 2.37 -27.89
C ILE A 117 -15.08 1.88 -26.78
N GLN A 118 -15.68 2.80 -26.03
CA GLN A 118 -16.64 2.49 -24.98
C GLN A 118 -17.79 1.62 -25.50
N GLU A 119 -18.38 1.99 -26.64
CA GLU A 119 -19.46 1.23 -27.29
C GLU A 119 -18.98 -0.14 -27.78
N THR A 120 -17.77 -0.19 -28.34
CA THR A 120 -17.18 -1.47 -28.76
C THR A 120 -17.02 -2.42 -27.58
N LEU A 121 -16.49 -1.93 -26.46
CA LEU A 121 -16.28 -2.72 -25.24
C LEU A 121 -17.59 -3.10 -24.55
N SER A 122 -18.58 -2.21 -24.51
CA SER A 122 -19.90 -2.53 -23.95
C SER A 122 -20.60 -3.62 -24.75
N ASN A 123 -20.50 -3.59 -26.08
CA ASN A 123 -21.07 -4.61 -26.95
C ASN A 123 -20.38 -5.97 -26.78
N LEU A 124 -19.09 -6.00 -26.45
CA LEU A 124 -18.34 -7.25 -26.24
C LEU A 124 -18.66 -7.92 -24.90
N ASN A 125 -18.89 -7.14 -23.83
CA ASN A 125 -19.10 -7.65 -22.48
C ASN A 125 -20.57 -7.72 -22.04
N GLY A 126 -21.48 -7.14 -22.81
CA GLY A 126 -22.92 -7.17 -22.58
C GLY A 126 -23.44 -5.93 -21.84
N ASN A 127 -24.67 -5.53 -22.17
CA ASN A 127 -25.31 -4.28 -21.75
C ASN A 127 -25.57 -4.15 -20.24
N GLU A 128 -25.44 -5.24 -19.47
CA GLU A 128 -25.72 -5.25 -18.03
C GLU A 128 -24.49 -4.86 -17.18
N THR A 129 -23.29 -4.86 -17.77
CA THR A 129 -22.06 -4.49 -17.06
C THR A 129 -21.78 -2.99 -17.19
N PRO A 130 -21.56 -2.25 -16.08
CA PRO A 130 -21.13 -0.86 -16.16
C PRO A 130 -19.73 -0.82 -16.78
N CYS A 131 -19.56 0.01 -17.81
CA CYS A 131 -18.27 0.24 -18.47
C CYS A 131 -17.73 1.60 -18.04
N ILE A 132 -16.81 1.60 -17.08
CA ILE A 132 -16.16 2.82 -16.56
C ILE A 132 -14.95 3.16 -17.43
N LEU A 133 -14.76 4.45 -17.72
CA LEU A 133 -13.57 4.99 -18.38
C LEU A 133 -12.67 5.66 -17.34
N LEU A 134 -11.47 5.12 -17.15
CA LEU A 134 -10.41 5.74 -16.35
C LEU A 134 -9.48 6.55 -17.25
N GLY A 135 -9.56 7.87 -17.12
CA GLY A 135 -8.69 8.81 -17.78
C GLY A 135 -7.47 9.13 -16.93
N PHE A 136 -6.27 8.78 -17.42
CA PHE A 136 -5.03 9.29 -16.84
C PHE A 136 -4.66 10.60 -17.53
N LEU A 137 -4.30 11.64 -16.76
CA LEU A 137 -3.93 12.97 -17.27
C LEU A 137 -2.42 13.21 -17.12
N PRO A 138 -1.59 12.96 -18.16
CA PRO A 138 -0.15 13.17 -18.09
C PRO A 138 0.27 14.61 -17.81
N SER A 139 -0.56 15.60 -18.16
CA SER A 139 -0.23 17.01 -17.99
C SER A 139 -0.25 17.48 -16.54
N GLU A 140 -1.09 16.86 -15.70
CA GLU A 140 -1.21 17.21 -14.28
C GLU A 140 -0.15 16.51 -13.42
N SER A 141 0.40 15.38 -13.87
CA SER A 141 1.48 14.69 -13.17
C SER A 141 2.82 15.43 -13.26
N LEU A 142 3.01 16.31 -14.25
CA LEU A 142 4.22 17.13 -14.43
C LEU A 142 4.16 18.50 -13.74
N SER A 143 2.98 18.99 -13.34
CA SER A 143 2.89 20.25 -12.60
C SER A 143 3.34 20.05 -11.16
N LYS A 144 4.57 20.49 -10.85
CA LYS A 144 5.25 20.38 -9.54
C LYS A 144 4.54 21.09 -8.36
N SER A 145 3.28 21.50 -8.51
CA SER A 145 2.53 22.30 -7.54
C SER A 145 1.35 21.58 -6.87
N SER A 146 0.93 20.40 -7.31
CA SER A 146 -0.30 19.77 -6.83
C SER A 146 -0.05 18.65 -5.83
N ASN A 147 0.19 19.04 -4.58
CA ASN A 147 0.16 18.13 -3.43
C ASN A 147 -1.29 17.73 -3.05
N GLU A 148 -2.24 17.72 -4.00
CA GLU A 148 -3.67 17.82 -3.66
C GLU A 148 -4.65 16.92 -4.43
N ALA A 149 -4.33 16.46 -5.65
CA ALA A 149 -5.18 15.54 -6.41
C ALA A 149 -4.35 14.57 -7.27
N LEU A 150 -4.79 13.31 -7.35
CA LEU A 150 -4.19 12.34 -8.26
C LEU A 150 -4.61 12.65 -9.70
N PRO A 151 -3.72 12.45 -10.70
CA PRO A 151 -3.95 12.83 -12.10
C PRO A 151 -4.85 11.81 -12.83
N ILE A 152 -6.02 11.55 -12.25
CA ILE A 152 -6.97 10.52 -12.69
C ILE A 152 -8.40 11.04 -12.56
N THR A 153 -9.18 10.81 -13.60
CA THR A 153 -10.61 11.09 -13.65
C THR A 153 -11.35 9.85 -14.12
N LEU A 154 -12.50 9.55 -13.49
CA LEU A 154 -13.37 8.45 -13.88
C LEU A 154 -14.61 9.00 -14.58
N TYR A 155 -15.04 8.32 -15.63
CA TYR A 155 -16.25 8.65 -16.36
C TYR A 155 -17.14 7.43 -16.54
N GLU A 156 -18.45 7.62 -16.47
CA GLU A 156 -19.45 6.68 -16.99
C GLU A 156 -20.09 7.22 -18.27
N SER A 157 -20.56 6.32 -19.13
CA SER A 157 -21.35 6.70 -20.31
C SER A 157 -22.84 6.73 -19.96
N ILE A 158 -23.44 7.90 -20.07
CA ILE A 158 -24.88 8.11 -19.92
C ILE A 158 -25.48 8.35 -21.30
N ALA A 159 -26.50 7.57 -21.67
CA ALA A 159 -27.28 7.85 -22.86
C ALA A 159 -28.17 9.07 -22.59
N LYS A 160 -27.84 10.22 -23.18
CA LYS A 160 -28.75 11.37 -23.16
C LYS A 160 -29.83 11.15 -24.23
N PRO A 161 -31.12 11.30 -23.88
CA PRO A 161 -32.14 11.40 -24.91
C PRO A 161 -31.81 12.60 -25.79
N ALA A 162 -31.85 12.41 -27.12
CA ALA A 162 -31.60 13.48 -28.08
C ALA A 162 -32.51 14.67 -27.72
N ASP A 163 -31.94 15.88 -27.68
CA ASP A 163 -32.61 17.10 -27.25
C ASP A 163 -34.08 17.11 -27.72
N ALA A 164 -35.02 17.11 -26.77
CA ALA A 164 -36.40 17.42 -27.08
C ALA A 164 -36.40 18.84 -27.63
N ARG A 165 -36.56 18.94 -28.95
CA ARG A 165 -36.62 20.17 -29.77
C ARG A 165 -37.22 21.32 -28.96
N ALA A 166 -36.53 22.44 -28.88
CA ALA A 166 -37.12 23.68 -28.37
C ALA A 166 -38.43 23.94 -29.14
N ALA A 167 -39.54 24.07 -28.40
CA ALA A 167 -40.86 24.28 -28.98
C ALA A 167 -40.87 25.57 -29.82
N GLY A 168 -40.99 25.44 -31.15
CA GLY A 168 -41.24 26.59 -32.04
C GLY A 168 -40.57 26.64 -33.41
N GLN A 169 -39.91 25.59 -33.90
CA GLN A 169 -39.38 25.57 -35.28
C GLN A 169 -40.21 24.66 -36.19
N ASP A 170 -40.89 25.29 -37.16
CA ASP A 170 -41.63 24.64 -38.24
C ASP A 170 -40.72 23.72 -39.07
N VAL A 171 -41.26 22.55 -39.41
CA VAL A 171 -40.53 21.39 -39.95
C VAL A 171 -40.62 21.37 -41.47
N GLU A 172 -39.48 21.35 -42.16
CA GLU A 172 -39.35 20.58 -43.42
C GLU A 172 -38.86 19.17 -43.08
N MET A 173 -39.55 18.16 -43.63
CA MET A 173 -39.30 16.74 -43.37
C MET A 173 -37.91 16.31 -43.90
N ALA A 174 -36.92 16.28 -43.01
CA ALA A 174 -35.77 15.38 -43.14
C ALA A 174 -35.85 14.33 -42.04
N GLN A 175 -35.89 13.06 -42.45
CA GLN A 175 -35.90 11.88 -41.61
C GLN A 175 -34.59 11.84 -40.82
N ALA A 176 -34.57 12.45 -39.64
CA ALA A 176 -33.43 12.42 -38.74
C ALA A 176 -33.51 11.14 -37.89
N ASP A 177 -32.64 10.17 -38.20
CA ASP A 177 -32.25 9.09 -37.29
C ASP A 177 -31.70 9.72 -36.00
N SER A 178 -32.56 10.02 -35.03
CA SER A 178 -32.12 10.54 -33.73
C SER A 178 -31.86 9.38 -32.78
N SER A 179 -30.76 8.65 -32.99
CA SER A 179 -30.25 7.72 -31.98
C SER A 179 -29.82 8.51 -30.72
N PRO A 180 -30.04 7.98 -29.51
CA PRO A 180 -29.56 8.62 -28.29
C PRO A 180 -28.04 8.81 -28.37
N ARG A 181 -27.54 9.99 -27.96
CA ARG A 181 -26.10 10.25 -27.92
C ARG A 181 -25.57 9.92 -26.54
N SER A 182 -24.63 9.00 -26.49
CA SER A 182 -23.86 8.68 -25.29
C SER A 182 -22.95 9.85 -24.93
N VAL A 183 -22.96 10.28 -23.66
CA VAL A 183 -22.14 11.38 -23.14
C VAL A 183 -21.46 10.90 -21.85
N PHE A 184 -20.24 11.34 -21.61
CA PHE A 184 -19.50 10.98 -20.41
C PHE A 184 -19.88 11.87 -19.21
N ALA A 185 -20.19 11.26 -18.08
CA ALA A 185 -20.37 11.95 -16.81
C ALA A 185 -19.27 11.55 -15.82
N GLU A 186 -18.74 12.53 -15.08
CA GLU A 186 -17.64 12.32 -14.14
C GLU A 186 -18.13 11.63 -12.85
N LEU A 187 -17.42 10.59 -12.44
CA LEU A 187 -17.71 9.81 -11.24
C LEU A 187 -16.72 10.09 -10.11
N PRO A 188 -17.20 10.25 -8.85
CA PRO A 188 -16.34 10.27 -7.69
C PRO A 188 -15.72 8.88 -7.48
N TYR A 189 -14.47 8.85 -6.99
CA TYR A 189 -13.79 7.62 -6.63
C TYR A 189 -13.18 7.68 -5.24
N VAL A 190 -13.06 6.52 -4.62
CA VAL A 190 -12.36 6.31 -3.36
C VAL A 190 -11.20 5.36 -3.62
N ILE A 191 -10.05 5.61 -2.99
CA ILE A 191 -8.93 4.67 -3.06
C ILE A 191 -9.15 3.65 -1.96
N GLU A 192 -9.38 2.40 -2.36
CA GLU A 192 -9.46 1.29 -1.43
C GLU A 192 -8.11 0.60 -1.39
N THR A 193 -7.56 0.43 -0.18
CA THR A 193 -6.30 -0.26 0.01
C THR A 193 -6.51 -1.41 0.97
N GLY A 194 -6.24 -2.63 0.52
CA GLY A 194 -6.11 -3.76 1.44
C GLY A 194 -4.94 -3.53 2.41
N GLU A 195 -4.91 -4.25 3.53
CA GLU A 195 -3.87 -4.06 4.55
C GLU A 195 -2.46 -4.34 4.00
N ALA A 196 -2.31 -5.44 3.24
CA ALA A 196 -1.05 -5.78 2.60
C ALA A 196 -0.62 -4.74 1.57
N GLU A 197 -1.57 -4.21 0.79
CA GLU A 197 -1.32 -3.19 -0.22
C GLU A 197 -0.93 -1.85 0.42
N ARG A 198 -1.60 -1.46 1.50
CA ARG A 198 -1.29 -0.27 2.30
C ARG A 198 0.15 -0.32 2.81
N ILE A 199 0.57 -1.46 3.36
CA ILE A 199 1.95 -1.66 3.85
C ILE A 199 2.94 -1.61 2.69
N ALA A 200 2.66 -2.29 1.57
CA ALA A 200 3.53 -2.31 0.41
C ALA A 200 3.74 -0.91 -0.18
N ILE A 201 2.67 -0.11 -0.29
CA ILE A 201 2.74 1.25 -0.81
C ILE A 201 3.48 2.17 0.14
N ASP A 202 3.24 2.08 1.45
CA ASP A 202 3.99 2.87 2.45
C ASP A 202 5.50 2.55 2.37
N PHE A 203 5.85 1.28 2.18
CA PHE A 203 7.24 0.86 1.97
C PHE A 203 7.86 1.45 0.70
N VAL A 204 7.16 1.38 -0.43
CA VAL A 204 7.62 1.95 -1.71
C VAL A 204 7.72 3.47 -1.63
N ALA A 205 6.71 4.14 -1.04
CA ALA A 205 6.64 5.59 -0.92
C ALA A 205 7.73 6.18 -0.02
N ARG A 206 8.16 5.44 1.01
CA ARG A 206 9.30 5.82 1.86
C ARG A 206 10.66 5.71 1.18
N GLY A 207 10.70 5.14 -0.03
CA GLY A 207 11.96 4.94 -0.75
C GLY A 207 12.67 3.64 -0.40
N GLY A 208 11.96 2.63 0.14
CA GLY A 208 12.52 1.29 0.36
C GLY A 208 12.99 0.58 -0.92
N GLY A 209 12.73 1.16 -2.10
CA GLY A 209 13.28 0.74 -3.40
C GLY A 209 14.61 1.42 -3.79
N ASN A 210 15.12 2.40 -3.04
CA ASN A 210 16.48 2.90 -3.24
C ASN A 210 17.46 1.90 -2.63
N ALA A 211 17.80 0.88 -3.41
CA ALA A 211 19.01 0.07 -3.30
C ALA A 211 19.68 0.13 -1.91
N THR A 212 19.10 -0.54 -0.92
CA THR A 212 19.94 -1.31 -0.02
C THR A 212 20.66 -2.30 -0.92
N ALA A 213 21.81 -1.87 -1.43
CA ALA A 213 22.89 -2.77 -1.75
C ALA A 213 23.08 -3.59 -0.47
N VAL A 214 22.36 -4.69 -0.39
CA VAL A 214 22.68 -5.85 0.42
C VAL A 214 24.11 -6.20 0.00
N SER A 215 25.08 -5.55 0.66
CA SER A 215 26.38 -6.14 0.85
C SER A 215 26.08 -7.47 1.51
N SER A 216 26.20 -8.51 0.71
CA SER A 216 26.26 -9.91 1.08
C SER A 216 27.28 -10.10 2.20
N ALA A 217 26.87 -9.84 3.44
CA ALA A 217 27.68 -10.02 4.64
C ALA A 217 27.04 -11.08 5.55
N THR A 218 26.63 -12.20 4.95
CA THR A 218 26.62 -13.49 5.64
C THR A 218 27.55 -14.43 4.90
N GLN A 219 28.86 -14.20 5.03
CA GLN A 219 29.83 -15.29 5.01
C GLN A 219 30.61 -15.30 6.32
N LYS A 220 30.15 -16.22 7.15
CA LYS A 220 30.83 -16.77 8.33
C LYS A 220 32.16 -17.38 7.86
N GLN A 221 33.23 -16.59 7.77
CA GLN A 221 34.57 -17.11 7.60
C GLN A 221 35.11 -17.59 8.95
N THR A 222 35.20 -18.90 9.03
CA THR A 222 35.92 -19.67 10.02
C THR A 222 37.40 -19.31 10.01
N ASN A 223 37.96 -19.14 11.21
CA ASN A 223 39.39 -18.96 11.48
C ASN A 223 40.26 -19.97 10.73
N ALA A 224 41.25 -19.47 9.98
CA ALA A 224 42.50 -20.16 9.69
C ALA A 224 43.64 -19.13 9.73
N SER A 225 44.60 -19.42 10.58
CA SER A 225 45.80 -18.66 10.91
C SER A 225 46.86 -18.68 9.81
N GLU A 226 47.44 -17.53 9.46
CA GLU A 226 48.83 -17.45 8.97
C GLU A 226 49.51 -16.16 9.46
N GLU A 227 50.76 -16.34 9.91
CA GLU A 227 51.71 -15.32 10.34
C GLU A 227 52.23 -14.48 9.16
N SER A 228 52.42 -13.17 9.33
CA SER A 228 53.75 -12.52 9.21
C SER A 228 53.69 -10.97 9.15
N ASN A 229 54.66 -10.38 9.87
CA ASN A 229 55.33 -9.08 9.64
C ASN A 229 54.63 -7.72 9.87
N LYS A 230 54.83 -7.21 11.09
CA LYS A 230 55.61 -5.98 11.45
C LYS A 230 55.64 -4.84 10.41
N GLY A 231 54.85 -3.78 10.65
CA GLY A 231 54.90 -2.53 9.87
C GLY A 231 54.12 -1.35 10.47
N LYS A 232 54.76 -0.63 11.39
CA LYS A 232 54.41 0.65 12.01
C LYS A 232 53.76 1.69 11.06
N LYS A 233 52.49 2.07 11.27
CA LYS A 233 51.92 3.36 10.81
C LYS A 233 50.93 3.94 11.82
N ARG A 234 51.00 5.26 11.94
CA ARG A 234 50.43 6.14 12.96
C ARG A 234 48.93 6.38 12.75
N ALA A 235 48.27 6.70 13.86
CA ALA A 235 46.90 7.21 13.93
C ALA A 235 46.74 8.57 13.23
N SER A 236 45.71 8.69 12.41
CA SER A 236 44.95 9.91 12.11
C SER A 236 43.86 9.59 11.07
N ASP A 237 42.61 9.44 11.48
CA ASP A 237 41.56 10.41 11.19
C ASP A 237 40.21 9.90 11.72
N ASP A 238 39.68 10.62 12.70
CA ASP A 238 38.27 10.60 13.09
C ASP A 238 37.44 11.19 11.95
N THR A 239 36.97 10.34 11.04
CA THR A 239 35.73 10.60 10.32
C THR A 239 34.65 9.78 10.97
N ALA A 240 33.83 10.43 11.80
CA ALA A 240 32.58 9.90 12.31
C ALA A 240 31.78 9.35 11.12
N LYS A 241 31.76 8.03 10.97
CA LYS A 241 30.72 7.37 10.20
C LYS A 241 29.43 7.67 10.94
N GLU A 242 28.55 8.44 10.32
CA GLU A 242 27.15 8.48 10.73
C GLU A 242 26.69 7.02 10.82
N ILE A 243 26.43 6.58 12.04
CA ILE A 243 25.86 5.26 12.27
C ILE A 243 24.43 5.41 11.77
N ASP A 244 24.13 4.76 10.65
CA ASP A 244 22.78 4.68 10.13
C ASP A 244 21.91 4.07 11.23
N VAL A 245 20.97 4.86 11.77
CA VAL A 245 20.14 4.47 12.92
C VAL A 245 19.32 3.22 12.61
N ASN A 246 19.13 2.91 11.32
CA ASN A 246 18.48 1.70 10.85
C ASN A 246 19.28 0.42 11.09
N ASP A 247 20.60 0.50 11.36
CA ASP A 247 21.46 -0.67 11.60
C ASP A 247 21.51 -1.08 13.09
N ILE A 248 20.83 -0.34 13.97
CA ILE A 248 20.76 -0.59 15.42
C ILE A 248 19.38 -1.09 15.86
N LEU A 249 18.35 -0.86 15.05
CA LEU A 249 16.97 -1.14 15.43
C LEU A 249 16.60 -2.60 15.14
N SER A 250 15.98 -3.26 16.11
CA SER A 250 15.32 -4.56 15.90
C SER A 250 14.26 -4.43 14.80
N ASN A 251 14.03 -5.50 14.04
CA ASN A 251 12.95 -5.53 13.04
C ASN A 251 11.60 -5.07 13.64
N GLU A 252 11.31 -5.42 14.90
CA GLU A 252 10.11 -4.99 15.62
C GLU A 252 10.07 -3.47 15.85
N GLU A 253 11.21 -2.86 16.18
CA GLU A 253 11.30 -1.41 16.37
C GLU A 253 11.14 -0.66 15.06
N THR A 254 11.66 -1.22 13.95
CA THR A 254 11.44 -0.64 12.62
C THR A 254 9.96 -0.68 12.21
N GLU A 255 9.26 -1.79 12.48
CA GLU A 255 7.82 -1.92 12.23
C GLU A 255 6.99 -0.96 13.10
N LEU A 256 7.38 -0.78 14.37
CA LEU A 256 6.73 0.18 15.25
C LEU A 256 6.92 1.63 14.75
N ILE A 257 8.11 1.96 14.27
CA ILE A 257 8.42 3.27 13.69
C ILE A 257 7.63 3.50 12.40
N THR A 258 7.52 2.51 11.51
CA THR A 258 6.73 2.65 10.28
C THR A 258 5.26 2.89 10.61
N ALA A 259 4.68 2.10 11.51
CA ALA A 259 3.30 2.24 11.97
C ALA A 259 3.04 3.61 12.62
N LEU A 260 3.92 4.06 13.52
CA LEU A 260 3.79 5.38 14.17
C LEU A 260 3.94 6.53 13.18
N THR A 261 4.86 6.42 12.22
CA THR A 261 5.05 7.44 11.20
C THR A 261 3.84 7.54 10.27
N ALA A 262 3.24 6.41 9.89
CA ALA A 262 2.01 6.39 9.10
C ALA A 262 0.85 7.07 9.84
N LYS A 263 0.67 6.76 11.13
CA LYS A 263 -0.31 7.44 11.99
C LYS A 263 -0.02 8.95 12.09
N ALA A 264 1.23 9.35 12.26
CA ALA A 264 1.61 10.76 12.32
C ALA A 264 1.34 11.50 11.00
N ASN A 265 1.60 10.87 9.86
CA ASN A 265 1.29 11.42 8.53
C ASN A 265 -0.22 11.62 8.36
N ALA A 266 -1.03 10.63 8.75
CA ALA A 266 -2.50 10.72 8.71
C ALA A 266 -3.02 11.89 9.57
N VAL A 267 -2.49 12.06 10.79
CA VAL A 267 -2.84 13.19 11.66
C VAL A 267 -2.44 14.53 11.04
N ARG A 268 -1.26 14.63 10.41
CA ARG A 268 -0.84 15.86 9.71
C ARG A 268 -1.73 16.18 8.51
N MET A 269 -2.15 15.18 7.74
CA MET A 269 -3.09 15.36 6.64
C MET A 269 -4.45 15.86 7.14
N LEU A 270 -4.99 15.25 8.21
CA LEU A 270 -6.23 15.69 8.85
C LEU A 270 -6.12 17.15 9.33
N GLN A 271 -5.02 17.51 9.99
CA GLN A 271 -4.77 18.88 10.45
C GLN A 271 -4.74 19.87 9.28
N SER A 272 -4.11 19.50 8.17
CA SER A 272 -4.06 20.32 6.96
C SER A 272 -5.46 20.56 6.40
N ARG A 273 -6.29 19.52 6.30
CA ARG A 273 -7.68 19.61 5.84
C ARG A 273 -8.54 20.48 6.78
N ILE A 274 -8.40 20.34 8.10
CA ILE A 274 -9.11 21.18 9.07
C ILE A 274 -8.72 22.66 8.92
N LYS A 275 -7.44 22.95 8.69
CA LYS A 275 -6.98 24.34 8.43
C LYS A 275 -7.58 24.92 7.15
N ILE A 276 -7.78 24.12 6.11
CA ILE A 276 -8.44 24.56 4.88
C ILE A 276 -9.90 24.94 5.16
N ILE A 277 -10.63 24.10 5.92
CA ILE A 277 -12.01 24.38 6.34
C ILE A 277 -12.06 25.67 7.18
N GLN A 278 -11.12 25.84 8.11
CA GLN A 278 -11.03 27.05 8.94
C GLN A 278 -10.82 28.31 8.09
N LYS A 279 -9.84 28.28 7.16
CA LYS A 279 -9.60 29.40 6.22
C LYS A 279 -10.82 29.70 5.36
N TYR A 280 -11.53 28.66 4.90
CA TYR A 280 -12.77 28.82 4.13
C TYR A 280 -13.83 29.57 4.94
N LEU A 281 -14.04 29.20 6.21
CA LEU A 281 -14.97 29.88 7.11
C LEU A 281 -14.54 31.32 7.43
N GLU A 282 -13.24 31.56 7.65
CA GLU A 282 -12.69 32.91 7.88
C GLU A 282 -12.83 33.83 6.67
N SER A 283 -12.85 33.28 5.45
CA SER A 283 -13.02 34.04 4.21
C SER A 283 -14.47 34.43 3.90
N GLN A 284 -15.44 33.90 4.64
CA GLN A 284 -16.86 34.21 4.45
C GLN A 284 -17.18 35.64 4.95
N PRO A 285 -18.07 36.38 4.27
CA PRO A 285 -18.47 37.69 4.73
C PRO A 285 -19.19 37.60 6.10
N PRO A 286 -19.00 38.57 7.00
CA PRO A 286 -19.76 38.63 8.24
C PRO A 286 -21.26 38.72 7.92
N ALA A 287 -22.08 38.00 8.70
CA ALA A 287 -23.49 37.71 8.45
C ALA A 287 -24.45 38.92 8.32
N ASP A 288 -23.95 40.16 8.38
CA ASP A 288 -24.73 41.40 8.38
C ASP A 288 -24.78 42.13 7.02
N ALA A 289 -24.18 41.59 5.95
CA ALA A 289 -24.15 42.23 4.63
C ALA A 289 -25.42 42.01 3.77
N SER A 290 -26.56 41.64 4.37
CA SER A 290 -27.81 41.47 3.61
C SER A 290 -28.48 42.78 3.17
N GLN A 291 -27.92 43.97 3.46
CA GLN A 291 -28.46 45.24 2.93
C GLN A 291 -27.37 46.29 2.71
N SER A 292 -26.72 46.28 1.54
CA SER A 292 -26.38 47.47 0.73
C SER A 292 -25.38 47.11 -0.38
N PRO A 293 -25.58 47.58 -1.64
CA PRO A 293 -24.57 47.46 -2.67
C PRO A 293 -23.56 48.60 -2.49
N SER A 294 -22.43 48.34 -1.84
CA SER A 294 -21.30 49.27 -1.86
C SER A 294 -20.05 48.59 -2.41
N THR A 295 -19.64 49.11 -3.56
CA THR A 295 -18.45 48.79 -4.33
C THR A 295 -17.19 48.96 -3.48
N THR A 296 -16.68 47.87 -2.90
CA THR A 296 -15.29 47.84 -2.43
C THR A 296 -14.70 46.46 -2.64
N GLN A 297 -13.67 46.40 -3.48
CA GLN A 297 -12.93 45.20 -3.85
C GLN A 297 -12.28 44.57 -2.62
N THR A 298 -12.93 43.55 -2.07
CA THR A 298 -12.31 42.50 -1.27
C THR A 298 -12.86 41.19 -1.82
N SER A 299 -11.96 40.30 -2.21
CA SER A 299 -12.25 39.03 -2.87
C SER A 299 -12.92 38.06 -1.90
N HIS A 300 -14.18 38.29 -1.57
CA HIS A 300 -14.99 37.34 -0.82
C HIS A 300 -15.53 36.28 -1.78
N LEU A 301 -15.24 35.01 -1.47
CA LEU A 301 -15.78 33.86 -2.18
C LEU A 301 -17.29 33.81 -1.95
N GLU A 302 -18.07 33.62 -3.01
CA GLU A 302 -19.54 33.53 -2.93
C GLU A 302 -19.93 32.34 -2.01
N PRO A 303 -20.74 32.55 -0.96
CA PRO A 303 -21.04 31.53 0.04
C PRO A 303 -21.88 30.41 -0.57
N SER A 304 -21.30 29.23 -0.80
CA SER A 304 -22.09 28.06 -1.19
C SER A 304 -22.81 27.47 0.03
N PRO A 305 -24.16 27.50 0.10
CA PRO A 305 -24.91 27.04 1.28
C PRO A 305 -24.81 25.52 1.50
N GLU A 306 -24.53 24.76 0.44
CA GLU A 306 -24.34 23.30 0.51
C GLU A 306 -23.11 22.91 1.32
N ILE A 307 -21.99 23.60 1.11
CA ILE A 307 -20.75 23.36 1.85
C ILE A 307 -20.93 23.74 3.32
N LEU A 308 -21.55 24.88 3.62
CA LEU A 308 -21.81 25.29 5.01
C LEU A 308 -22.71 24.30 5.75
N ARG A 309 -23.75 23.78 5.08
CA ARG A 309 -24.61 22.72 5.62
C ARG A 309 -23.82 21.44 5.88
N SER A 310 -22.93 21.05 4.97
CA SER A 310 -22.08 19.86 5.15
C SER A 310 -21.10 20.00 6.32
N ILE A 311 -20.52 21.20 6.52
CA ILE A 311 -19.63 21.50 7.65
C ILE A 311 -20.42 21.45 8.96
N ALA A 312 -21.60 22.05 9.01
CA ALA A 312 -22.47 21.99 10.18
C ALA A 312 -22.86 20.54 10.52
N ALA A 313 -23.18 19.73 9.50
CA ALA A 313 -23.45 18.30 9.69
C ALA A 313 -22.22 17.55 10.23
N LEU A 314 -21.02 17.83 9.73
CA LEU A 314 -19.77 17.21 10.18
C LEU A 314 -19.47 17.55 11.65
N ILE A 315 -19.63 18.81 12.05
CA ILE A 315 -19.45 19.25 13.44
C ILE A 315 -20.47 18.59 14.35
N SER A 316 -21.75 18.51 13.94
CA SER A 316 -22.79 17.87 14.73
C SER A 316 -22.59 16.37 14.92
N ARG A 317 -21.90 15.70 13.97
CA ARG A 317 -21.61 14.26 14.01
C ARG A 317 -20.31 13.89 14.72
N LEU A 318 -19.38 14.83 14.90
CA LEU A 318 -18.13 14.60 15.64
C LEU A 318 -18.34 13.98 17.04
N PRO A 319 -19.27 14.46 17.89
CA PRO A 319 -19.54 13.87 19.20
C PRO A 319 -20.31 12.54 19.17
N LEU A 320 -20.81 12.11 17.99
CA LEU A 320 -21.40 10.78 17.81
C LEU A 320 -20.34 9.74 17.42
N VAL A 321 -19.26 10.17 16.75
CA VAL A 321 -18.15 9.29 16.36
C VAL A 321 -17.19 9.04 17.51
N VAL A 322 -16.98 10.04 18.37
CA VAL A 322 -16.34 9.85 19.67
C VAL A 322 -17.46 9.75 20.68
N PRO A 323 -17.88 8.55 21.14
CA PRO A 323 -18.83 8.44 22.25
C PRO A 323 -18.19 9.14 23.44
N SER A 324 -18.50 10.42 23.58
CA SER A 324 -17.82 11.27 24.52
C SER A 324 -18.27 10.80 25.89
N SER A 325 -17.29 10.63 26.77
CA SER A 325 -17.39 10.29 28.19
C SER A 325 -18.23 11.28 29.03
N SER A 326 -19.12 12.06 28.42
CA SER A 326 -20.14 12.84 29.09
C SER A 326 -21.26 11.89 29.50
N LYS A 327 -21.17 11.46 30.75
CA LYS A 327 -22.27 11.00 31.61
C LYS A 327 -23.64 11.44 31.06
N GLU A 328 -24.54 10.47 30.83
CA GLU A 328 -26.01 10.55 31.02
C GLU A 328 -26.87 9.65 30.11
N THR A 329 -26.33 8.64 29.41
CA THR A 329 -27.22 7.63 28.78
C THR A 329 -26.61 6.23 28.79
N GLU A 330 -27.10 5.39 29.70
CA GLU A 330 -26.46 4.15 30.20
C GLU A 330 -26.48 2.93 29.26
N THR A 331 -26.97 2.99 28.01
CA THR A 331 -27.26 1.74 27.27
C THR A 331 -26.31 1.37 26.13
N ASP A 332 -25.64 2.32 25.47
CA ASP A 332 -24.84 2.01 24.28
C ASP A 332 -23.38 2.51 24.31
N THR A 333 -23.08 3.59 25.03
CA THR A 333 -21.70 4.10 25.22
C THR A 333 -20.85 3.18 26.11
N SER A 334 -21.48 2.53 27.09
CA SER A 334 -20.82 1.57 27.99
C SER A 334 -20.35 0.30 27.26
N LYS A 335 -21.03 -0.12 26.18
CA LYS A 335 -20.66 -1.30 25.40
C LYS A 335 -19.37 -1.07 24.61
N PHE A 336 -19.22 0.08 23.95
CA PHE A 336 -18.00 0.40 23.21
C PHE A 336 -16.79 0.54 24.13
N ASP A 337 -16.92 1.24 25.26
CA ASP A 337 -15.84 1.37 26.24
C ASP A 337 -15.47 0.00 26.84
N HIS A 338 -16.47 -0.84 27.11
CA HIS A 338 -16.25 -2.20 27.56
C HIS A 338 -15.52 -3.06 26.51
N ASP A 339 -15.91 -2.99 25.25
CA ASP A 339 -15.26 -3.73 24.16
C ASP A 339 -13.82 -3.23 23.90
N LEU A 340 -13.59 -1.92 24.05
CA LEU A 340 -12.25 -1.33 23.95
C LEU A 340 -11.35 -1.77 25.12
N LEU A 341 -11.89 -1.83 26.35
CA LEU A 341 -11.18 -2.35 27.51
C LEU A 341 -10.92 -3.85 27.39
N ALA A 342 -11.88 -4.63 26.90
CA ALA A 342 -11.72 -6.06 26.65
C ALA A 342 -10.58 -6.29 25.63
N SER A 343 -10.62 -5.59 24.49
CA SER A 343 -9.57 -5.66 23.47
C SER A 343 -8.18 -5.29 24.02
N ARG A 344 -8.11 -4.26 24.87
CA ARG A 344 -6.86 -3.86 25.53
C ARG A 344 -6.34 -4.93 26.50
N ASN A 345 -7.23 -5.50 27.29
CA ASN A 345 -6.86 -6.56 28.23
C ASN A 345 -6.38 -7.81 27.49
N ASP A 346 -7.02 -8.19 26.38
CA ASP A 346 -6.61 -9.32 25.56
C ASP A 346 -5.21 -9.12 24.97
N VAL A 347 -4.93 -7.95 24.38
CA VAL A 347 -3.58 -7.63 23.88
C VAL A 347 -2.53 -7.64 24.99
N ASN A 348 -2.87 -7.13 26.18
CA ASN A 348 -1.98 -7.15 27.33
C ASN A 348 -1.71 -8.58 27.83
N LEU A 349 -2.74 -9.45 27.87
CA LEU A 349 -2.58 -10.84 28.24
C LEU A 349 -1.70 -11.59 27.24
N VAL A 350 -1.87 -11.37 25.94
CA VAL A 350 -1.01 -11.95 24.89
C VAL A 350 0.43 -11.47 25.04
N SER A 351 0.65 -10.18 25.29
CA SER A 351 1.98 -9.63 25.54
C SER A 351 2.62 -10.22 26.81
N LEU A 352 1.86 -10.38 27.89
CA LEU A 352 2.34 -11.03 29.12
C LEU A 352 2.71 -12.50 28.88
N LEU A 353 1.92 -13.23 28.09
CA LEU A 353 2.23 -14.61 27.72
C LEU A 353 3.49 -14.71 26.85
N ASP A 354 3.69 -13.77 25.93
CA ASP A 354 4.91 -13.68 25.13
C ASP A 354 6.14 -13.41 26.02
N THR A 355 6.09 -12.42 26.91
CA THR A 355 7.19 -12.14 27.85
C THR A 355 7.49 -13.34 28.77
N LEU A 356 6.47 -14.05 29.23
CA LEU A 356 6.63 -15.28 30.01
C LEU A 356 7.32 -16.36 29.16
N THR A 357 6.90 -16.54 27.92
CA THR A 357 7.50 -17.49 26.98
C THR A 357 8.96 -17.17 26.68
N GLN A 358 9.29 -15.90 26.44
CA GLN A 358 10.67 -15.42 26.26
C GLN A 358 11.51 -15.63 27.53
N SER A 359 10.94 -15.43 28.72
CA SER A 359 11.62 -15.70 29.99
C SER A 359 11.91 -17.20 30.18
N ILE A 360 10.99 -18.08 29.78
CA ILE A 360 11.19 -19.54 29.78
C ILE A 360 12.29 -19.91 28.79
N GLN A 361 12.29 -19.32 27.59
CA GLN A 361 13.36 -19.56 26.61
C GLN A 361 14.72 -19.13 27.16
N SER A 362 14.82 -17.93 27.73
CA SER A 362 16.02 -17.41 28.36
C SER A 362 16.51 -18.30 29.51
N THR A 363 15.58 -18.80 30.33
CA THR A 363 15.90 -19.72 31.44
C THR A 363 16.40 -21.06 30.93
N ARG A 364 15.79 -21.60 29.85
CA ARG A 364 16.26 -22.84 29.20
C ARG A 364 17.64 -22.67 28.59
N GLU A 365 17.92 -21.54 27.96
CA GLU A 365 19.25 -21.23 27.44
C GLU A 365 20.29 -21.08 28.54
N LEU A 366 19.94 -20.41 29.65
CA LEU A 366 20.80 -20.31 30.83
C LEU A 366 21.08 -21.70 31.42
N GLY A 367 20.06 -22.56 31.53
CA GLY A 367 20.21 -23.94 31.99
C GLY A 367 21.14 -24.76 31.11
N ARG A 368 21.06 -24.62 29.77
CA ARG A 368 21.99 -25.26 28.83
C ARG A 368 23.42 -24.76 29.03
N LYS A 369 23.63 -23.44 29.09
CA LYS A 369 24.96 -22.83 29.31
C LYS A 369 25.53 -23.25 30.67
N PHE A 370 24.72 -23.23 31.72
CA PHE A 370 25.10 -23.69 33.05
C PHE A 370 25.48 -25.17 33.05
N GLY A 371 24.71 -26.04 32.38
CA GLY A 371 25.05 -27.46 32.28
C GLY A 371 26.40 -27.71 31.61
N VAL A 372 26.72 -26.96 30.55
CA VAL A 372 28.04 -27.04 29.89
C VAL A 372 29.16 -26.57 30.83
N VAL A 373 28.96 -25.44 31.52
CA VAL A 373 29.96 -24.88 32.45
C VAL A 373 30.15 -25.78 33.67
N ASP A 374 29.08 -26.33 34.23
CA ASP A 374 29.15 -27.19 35.41
C ASP A 374 29.77 -28.55 35.07
N ALA A 375 29.45 -29.12 33.91
CA ALA A 375 30.14 -30.30 33.39
C ALA A 375 31.64 -30.05 33.18
N ALA A 376 32.01 -28.91 32.60
CA ALA A 376 33.41 -28.51 32.43
C ALA A 376 34.11 -28.30 33.78
N ARG A 377 33.44 -27.66 34.75
CA ARG A 377 33.95 -27.44 36.11
C ARG A 377 34.14 -28.74 36.88
N ASN A 378 33.24 -29.71 36.73
CA ASN A 378 33.39 -31.01 37.35
C ASN A 378 34.50 -31.83 36.69
N ARG A 379 34.71 -31.68 35.38
CA ARG A 379 35.84 -32.29 34.67
C ARG A 379 37.19 -31.72 35.11
N THR A 380 37.32 -30.41 35.28
CA THR A 380 38.55 -29.79 35.80
C THR A 380 38.83 -30.19 37.24
N LYS A 381 37.81 -30.20 38.11
CA LYS A 381 37.96 -30.71 39.49
C LYS A 381 38.35 -32.19 39.54
N PHE A 382 37.86 -33.01 38.61
CA PHE A 382 38.25 -34.41 38.51
C PHE A 382 39.71 -34.54 38.05
N GLN A 383 40.13 -33.79 37.03
CA GLN A 383 41.54 -33.74 36.61
C GLN A 383 42.46 -33.27 37.74
N GLU A 384 42.12 -32.20 38.47
CA GLU A 384 42.91 -31.76 39.63
C GLU A 384 43.04 -32.82 40.72
N LYS A 385 41.99 -33.63 40.95
CA LYS A 385 42.05 -34.75 41.91
C LYS A 385 42.94 -35.88 41.40
N VAL A 386 42.84 -36.23 40.12
CA VAL A 386 43.69 -37.25 39.49
C VAL A 386 45.15 -36.82 39.53
N ASP A 387 45.45 -35.56 39.17
CA ASP A 387 46.81 -35.01 39.18
C ASP A 387 47.39 -34.99 40.60
N ARG A 388 46.60 -34.63 41.63
CA ARG A 388 47.03 -34.71 43.03
C ARG A 388 47.30 -36.14 43.49
N GLN A 389 46.51 -37.10 43.02
CA GLN A 389 46.67 -38.51 43.39
C GLN A 389 47.92 -39.12 42.73
N ILE A 390 48.21 -38.75 41.48
CA ILE A 390 49.46 -39.10 40.79
C ILE A 390 50.67 -38.47 41.50
N ASN A 391 50.57 -37.20 41.93
CA ASN A 391 51.66 -36.53 42.64
C ASN A 391 51.91 -37.08 44.05
N MET A 392 50.89 -37.62 44.73
CA MET A 392 51.08 -38.34 46.01
C MET A 392 51.69 -39.73 45.83
N GLN A 393 51.39 -40.44 44.73
CA GLN A 393 52.02 -41.72 44.39
C GLN A 393 53.44 -41.58 43.82
N GLY A 394 53.85 -40.40 43.36
CA GLY A 394 55.19 -40.11 42.86
C GLY A 394 56.26 -39.87 43.93
N SER A 395 55.95 -40.03 45.23
CA SER A 395 56.93 -39.82 46.33
C SER A 395 57.62 -41.09 46.84
N ASP A 396 57.30 -42.27 46.31
CA ASP A 396 57.99 -43.51 46.66
C ASP A 396 58.12 -44.45 45.44
N SER A 397 59.21 -44.27 44.68
CA SER A 397 59.87 -45.33 43.89
C SER A 397 60.92 -44.67 42.99
N GLY A 398 62.18 -44.83 43.38
CA GLY A 398 63.31 -44.55 42.53
C GLY A 398 63.45 -45.57 41.39
N TYR A 399 64.05 -45.11 40.30
CA TYR A 399 64.71 -45.90 39.25
C TYR A 399 63.92 -47.06 38.64
N SER A 400 63.40 -46.85 37.42
CA SER A 400 63.66 -47.81 36.34
C SER A 400 63.46 -47.16 34.97
N GLN A 401 64.43 -47.47 34.11
CA GLN A 401 64.71 -46.96 32.79
C GLN A 401 63.83 -47.64 31.73
N GLY A 402 63.65 -46.96 30.59
CA GLY A 402 62.59 -47.22 29.63
C GLY A 402 62.64 -48.54 28.86
N MET A 403 61.47 -48.92 28.34
CA MET A 403 61.33 -49.48 26.99
C MET A 403 59.92 -49.20 26.49
N MET A 404 59.86 -48.46 25.38
CA MET A 404 58.64 -48.11 24.66
C MET A 404 58.23 -49.32 23.82
N GLY A 405 57.13 -49.98 24.18
CA GLY A 405 56.50 -51.04 23.40
C GLY A 405 55.40 -50.48 22.50
N MET A 406 55.57 -50.63 21.19
CA MET A 406 54.48 -50.51 20.21
C MET A 406 53.45 -51.64 20.45
N MET A 407 52.17 -51.31 20.55
CA MET A 407 51.11 -52.14 19.95
C MET A 407 49.81 -51.34 19.77
N GLN A 408 49.64 -50.91 18.53
CA GLN A 408 48.43 -50.97 17.70
C GLN A 408 47.11 -51.40 18.39
N GLY A 409 46.07 -50.56 18.28
CA GLY A 409 44.71 -50.92 18.66
C GLY A 409 43.72 -49.78 18.41
N VAL A 410 43.31 -49.61 17.15
CA VAL A 410 42.15 -48.80 16.74
C VAL A 410 40.88 -49.52 17.21
N PRO A 411 39.92 -48.87 17.90
CA PRO A 411 38.56 -49.34 17.93
C PRO A 411 37.78 -48.64 16.80
N MET A 412 37.48 -49.44 15.78
CA MET A 412 36.48 -49.13 14.76
C MET A 412 35.13 -48.91 15.42
N ARG A 413 34.48 -47.86 14.95
CA ARG A 413 33.09 -47.48 15.16
C ARG A 413 32.19 -48.63 14.68
N MET A 414 31.41 -49.20 15.59
CA MET A 414 30.28 -50.07 15.21
C MET A 414 29.04 -49.20 15.04
N ASP A 415 28.59 -49.11 13.81
CA ASP A 415 27.22 -48.76 13.46
C ASP A 415 26.42 -50.08 13.37
N GLU A 416 25.36 -50.21 14.16
CA GLU A 416 24.19 -51.09 13.95
C GLU A 416 22.98 -50.18 14.32
N GLU A 417 22.08 -49.82 13.40
CA GLU A 417 20.92 -50.61 12.94
C GLU A 417 20.01 -51.00 14.13
N PHE A 418 18.68 -50.85 14.17
CA PHE A 418 17.58 -50.57 13.25
C PHE A 418 16.34 -50.45 14.17
N TYR A 419 15.27 -49.74 13.77
CA TYR A 419 13.94 -50.36 13.68
C TYR A 419 12.97 -49.46 12.90
N ASP A 420 12.40 -50.10 11.88
CA ASP A 420 11.41 -49.68 10.90
C ASP A 420 10.02 -49.32 11.47
N ALA A 421 9.24 -48.74 10.54
CA ALA A 421 7.81 -48.96 10.26
C ALA A 421 6.88 -47.77 10.49
#